data_AF-A0A958QVV5-F1
#
_entry.id   AF-A0A958QVV5-F1
#
_cell.length_a   1.000
_cell.length_b   1.000
_cell.length_c   1.000
_cell.angle_alpha   90.00
_cell.angle_beta   90.00
_cell.angle_gamma   90.00
#
_symmetry.space_group_name_H-M   'P 1'
#
loop_
_entity.id
_entity.type
_entity.pdbx_description
1 polymer ?
#
loop_
_entity_poly.entity_id
_entity_poly.type
_entity_poly.pdbx_seq_one_letter_code
_entity_poly.pdbx_strand_id
1 'polypeptide(L)' 'MSIKKAVIPAAGLGTRFLPATKRVPKELLPIVDVPTIQYIVKEAIDSGIE' A
#
# COMPACT_ATOMS: atom_id res chain seq x y z
N MET A 1 -12.63 11.87 20.73
CA MET A 1 -11.45 11.01 20.50
C MET A 1 -11.09 11.15 19.04
N SER A 2 -9.92 11.68 18.68
CA SER A 2 -9.49 11.76 17.27
C SER A 2 -8.92 10.42 16.82
N ILE A 3 -9.37 9.91 15.67
CA ILE A 3 -8.77 8.72 15.06
C ILE A 3 -7.40 9.16 14.52
N LYS A 4 -6.34 8.56 15.06
CA LYS A 4 -4.94 8.94 14.75
C LYS A 4 -4.13 7.85 14.08
N LYS A 5 -4.61 6.59 14.07
CA LYS A 5 -3.83 5.44 13.58
C LYS A 5 -4.57 4.70 12.47
N ALA A 6 -3.87 4.36 11.40
CA ALA A 6 -4.32 3.44 10.37
C ALA A 6 -3.55 2.12 10.47
N VAL A 7 -4.22 1.01 10.13
CA VAL A 7 -3.58 -0.29 9.95
C VAL A 7 -3.81 -0.71 8.50
N ILE A 8 -2.72 -0.88 7.75
CA ILE A 8 -2.75 -1.27 6.34
C ILE A 8 -2.18 -2.69 6.22
N PRO A 9 -3.00 -3.73 5.98
CA PRO A 9 -2.50 -5.09 5.81
C PRO A 9 -1.80 -5.25 4.46
N ALA A 10 -0.49 -5.49 4.50
CA ALA A 10 0.39 -5.58 3.32
C ALA A 10 1.15 -6.92 3.26
N ALA A 11 0.48 -8.04 3.58
CA ALA A 11 1.10 -9.36 3.71
C ALA A 11 0.71 -10.36 2.60
N GLY A 12 -0.09 -9.96 1.62
CA GLY A 12 -0.60 -10.88 0.60
C GLY A 12 0.42 -11.20 -0.50
N LEU A 13 0.60 -12.48 -0.84
CA LEU A 13 1.57 -12.94 -1.84
C LEU A 13 1.31 -12.45 -3.29
N GLY A 14 0.13 -11.90 -3.58
CA GLY A 14 -0.16 -11.32 -4.89
C GLY A 14 -0.10 -12.30 -6.06
N THR A 15 -0.49 -13.56 -5.87
CA THR A 15 -0.33 -14.65 -6.88
C THR A 15 -0.99 -14.37 -8.23
N ARG A 16 -2.02 -13.51 -8.28
CA ARG A 16 -2.67 -13.03 -9.51
C ARG A 16 -1.78 -12.12 -10.38
N PHE A 17 -0.71 -11.58 -9.82
CA PHE A 17 0.23 -10.67 -10.48
C PHE A 17 1.58 -11.35 -10.78
N LEU A 18 1.64 -12.68 -10.75
CA LEU A 18 2.83 -13.41 -11.17
C LEU A 18 3.09 -13.17 -12.67
N PRO A 19 4.37 -13.07 -13.10
CA PRO A 19 5.58 -13.28 -12.29
C PRO A 19 6.07 -12.04 -11.52
N ALA A 20 5.46 -10.87 -11.72
CA ALA A 20 5.93 -9.61 -11.13
C ALA A 20 6.02 -9.69 -9.60
N THR A 21 5.04 -10.33 -8.96
CA THR A 21 4.99 -10.49 -7.50
C THR A 21 5.82 -11.64 -6.93
N LYS A 22 6.61 -12.34 -7.75
CA LYS A 22 7.44 -13.46 -7.26
C LYS A 22 8.53 -13.00 -6.29
N ARG A 23 9.02 -11.78 -6.44
CA ARG A 23 10.08 -11.18 -5.59
C ARG A 23 9.72 -9.79 -5.06
N VAL A 24 8.74 -9.13 -5.68
CA VAL A 24 8.30 -7.79 -5.30
C VAL A 24 6.92 -7.90 -4.66
N PRO A 25 6.69 -7.41 -3.43
CA PRO A 25 5.35 -7.35 -2.84
C PRO A 25 4.36 -6.60 -3.75
N LYS A 26 3.09 -7.01 -3.75
CA LYS A 26 2.09 -6.39 -4.64
C LYS A 26 1.86 -4.90 -4.31
N GLU A 27 2.05 -4.51 -3.06
CA GLU A 27 1.89 -3.15 -2.56
C GLU A 27 3.01 -2.22 -3.06
N LEU A 28 4.15 -2.78 -3.51
CA LEU A 28 5.27 -2.02 -4.07
C LEU A 28 5.26 -1.97 -5.60
N LEU A 29 4.30 -2.61 -6.26
CA LEU A 29 4.13 -2.44 -7.70
C LEU A 29 3.79 -0.96 -8.00
N PRO A 30 4.49 -0.31 -8.94
CA PRO A 30 4.27 1.10 -9.22
C PRO A 30 3.02 1.31 -10.08
N ILE A 31 2.27 2.35 -9.76
CA ILE A 31 1.34 2.99 -10.70
C ILE A 31 2.12 4.15 -11.32
N VAL A 32 2.52 3.97 -12.57
CA VAL A 32 3.49 4.82 -13.27
C VAL A 32 4.86 4.78 -12.57
N ASP A 33 5.11 5.70 -11.65
CA ASP A 33 6.37 5.94 -10.94
C ASP A 33 6.24 5.85 -9.42
N VAL A 34 5.00 5.76 -8.90
CA VAL A 34 4.71 5.77 -7.47
C VAL A 34 4.27 4.38 -7.00
N PRO A 35 4.89 3.81 -5.95
CA PRO A 35 4.44 2.54 -5.35
C PRO A 35 2.99 2.61 -4.91
N THR A 36 2.21 1.55 -5.17
CA THR A 36 0.76 1.51 -4.85
C THR A 36 0.49 1.85 -3.36
N ILE A 37 1.32 1.37 -2.43
CA ILE A 37 1.17 1.64 -0.99
C ILE A 37 1.25 3.12 -0.63
N GLN A 38 1.99 3.92 -1.39
CA GLN A 38 2.20 5.34 -1.10
C GLN A 38 0.91 6.15 -1.33
N TYR A 39 0.06 5.74 -2.27
CA TYR A 39 -1.26 6.33 -2.45
C TYR A 39 -2.14 6.14 -1.21
N ILE A 40 -2.12 4.94 -0.63
CA ILE A 40 -2.90 4.60 0.58
C ILE A 40 -2.39 5.38 1.79
N VAL A 41 -1.06 5.48 1.95
CA VAL A 41 -0.45 6.29 3.02
C VAL A 41 -0.82 7.77 2.87
N LYS A 42 -0.80 8.30 1.65
CA LYS A 42 -1.19 9.69 1.39
C LYS A 42 -2.65 9.93 1.74
N GLU A 43 -3.56 9.03 1.36
CA GLU A 43 -4.98 9.11 1.72
C GLU A 43 -5.19 9.10 3.24
N ALA A 44 -4.43 8.27 3.97
CA ALA A 44 -4.49 8.24 5.43
C ALA A 44 -4.05 9.58 6.05
N ILE A 45 -2.94 10.15 5.58
CA ILE A 45 -2.44 11.46 6.02
C ILE A 45 -3.45 12.56 5.72
N ASP A 46 -4.01 12.59 4.50
CA ASP A 46 -5.03 13.55 4.08
C ASP A 46 -6.32 13.42 4.91
N SER A 47 -6.56 12.24 5.51
CA SER A 47 -7.66 11.97 6.44
C SER A 47 -7.34 12.32 7.90
N GLY A 48 -6.14 12.87 8.19
CA GLY A 48 -5.73 13.28 9.53
C GLY A 48 -5.14 12.17 10.41
N ILE A 49 -4.68 11.07 9.80
CA ILE A 49 -3.99 9.97 10.49
C ILE A 49 -2.48 10.27 10.56
N GLU A 50 -1.84 9.94 11.69
CA GLU A 50 -0.42 10.20 12.02
C GLU A 50 0.39 8.93 12.30
#